data_AF-A0A3C0N6R3-F1
#
_entry.id   AF-A0A3C0N6R3-F1
#
_cell.length_a   1.000
_cell.length_b   1.000
_cell.length_c   1.000
_cell.angle_alpha   90.00
_cell.angle_beta   90.00
_cell.angle_gamma   90.00
#
_symmetry.space_group_name_H-M   'P 1'
#
loop_
_entity.id
_entity.type
_entity.pdbx_description
1 polymer ?
#
loop_
_entity_poly.entity_id
_entity_poly.type
_entity_poly.pdbx_seq_one_letter_code
_entity_poly.pdbx_strand_id
1 'polypeptide(L)'
;MGNSLASKRLASLISLSYHHNYGRAGNSRVSTVRGARIGDTESKIKSLYPGQIRVTRHHYQSNGHYLIFTPKDRSEANYRIIFETDGNRVTNFRAGKLPEVEWVEGCS
;
A
#
# COMPACT_ATOMS: atom_id res chain seq x y z
N MET A 1 -17.71 -17.55 10.80
CA MET A 1 -16.44 -16.86 11.09
C MET A 1 -15.36 -17.39 10.15
N GLY A 2 -15.11 -16.73 9.02
CA GLY A 2 -14.12 -17.16 8.04
C GLY A 2 -12.81 -16.40 8.21
N ASN A 3 -11.84 -16.98 8.91
CA ASN A 3 -10.48 -16.45 8.97
C ASN A 3 -9.78 -16.73 7.64
N SER A 4 -9.97 -15.85 6.64
CA SER A 4 -9.23 -15.94 5.38
C SER A 4 -7.73 -15.76 5.66
N LEU A 5 -6.87 -16.63 5.11
CA LEU A 5 -5.42 -16.45 5.18
C LEU A 5 -4.95 -15.08 4.64
N ALA A 6 -5.77 -14.41 3.81
CA ALA A 6 -5.52 -13.04 3.39
C ALA A 6 -5.57 -12.04 4.57
N SER A 7 -6.50 -12.25 5.51
CA SER A 7 -6.75 -11.41 6.70
C SER A 7 -5.61 -11.45 7.70
N LYS A 8 -5.03 -12.65 7.95
CA LYS A 8 -3.83 -12.77 8.78
C LYS A 8 -2.58 -12.18 8.13
N ARG A 9 -2.54 -12.10 6.79
CA ARG A 9 -1.35 -11.65 6.05
C ARG A 9 -1.34 -10.15 5.75
N LEU A 10 -2.50 -9.50 5.57
CA LEU A 10 -2.60 -8.05 5.54
C LEU A 10 -2.08 -7.44 6.86
N ALA A 11 -2.48 -7.99 8.01
CA ALA A 11 -1.96 -7.61 9.32
C ALA A 11 -0.44 -7.85 9.46
N SER A 12 0.09 -8.94 8.92
CA SER A 12 1.53 -9.24 8.97
C SER A 12 2.37 -8.27 8.13
N LEU A 13 1.85 -7.79 6.99
CA LEU A 13 2.52 -6.73 6.21
C LEU A 13 2.53 -5.39 6.95
N ILE A 14 1.45 -5.07 7.69
CA ILE A 14 1.35 -3.85 8.49
C ILE A 14 2.41 -3.85 9.61
N SER A 15 2.64 -4.97 10.30
CA SER A 15 3.68 -5.07 11.33
C SER A 15 5.12 -5.00 10.78
N LEU A 16 5.38 -5.47 9.55
CA LEU A 16 6.71 -5.40 8.92
C LEU A 16 7.08 -4.00 8.44
N SER A 17 6.09 -3.16 8.13
CA SER A 17 6.29 -1.75 7.80
C SER A 17 6.57 -0.89 9.03
N TYR A 18 6.04 -1.25 10.21
CA TYR A 18 6.20 -0.47 11.44
C TYR A 18 7.62 -0.52 12.03
N HIS A 19 8.39 -1.59 11.79
CA HIS A 19 9.72 -1.79 12.39
C HIS A 19 10.92 -1.26 11.58
N HIS A 20 10.73 -0.62 10.41
CA HIS A 20 11.84 -0.22 9.53
C HIS A 20 12.15 1.28 9.47
N ASN A 21 11.50 2.12 10.28
CA ASN A 21 11.89 3.52 10.40
C ASN A 21 13.09 3.62 11.32
N TYR A 22 14.31 3.47 10.77
CA TYR A 22 15.61 4.06 11.18
C TYR A 22 16.72 3.24 10.50
N GLY A 23 16.99 3.49 9.21
CA GLY A 23 18.09 2.79 8.54
C GLY A 23 18.10 2.93 7.03
N ARG A 24 18.90 3.87 6.54
CA ARG A 24 19.21 4.10 5.12
C ARG A 24 19.99 2.90 4.54
N ALA A 25 19.34 2.00 3.79
CA ALA A 25 19.98 1.17 2.75
C ALA A 25 18.92 0.37 1.96
N GLY A 26 19.04 0.40 0.63
CA GLY A 26 18.14 -0.24 -0.32
C GLY A 26 17.88 -1.72 -0.05
N ASN A 27 16.68 -2.02 0.45
CA ASN A 27 16.19 -3.38 0.51
C ASN A 27 14.78 -3.47 -0.08
N SER A 28 14.75 -3.54 -1.40
CA SER A 28 13.61 -3.83 -2.28
C SER A 28 13.00 -5.23 -2.08
N ARG A 29 13.07 -5.78 -0.87
CA ARG A 29 12.62 -7.14 -0.49
C ARG A 29 11.22 -7.18 0.14
N VAL A 30 10.63 -6.03 0.47
CA VAL A 30 9.26 -5.99 0.99
C VAL A 30 8.29 -5.99 -0.19
N SER A 31 7.45 -7.02 -0.26
CA SER A 31 6.35 -7.11 -1.22
C SER A 31 5.04 -7.40 -0.50
N THR A 32 3.93 -6.94 -1.06
CA THR A 32 2.61 -7.37 -0.60
C THR A 32 2.40 -8.87 -0.86
N VAL A 33 1.35 -9.46 -0.29
CA VAL A 33 0.99 -10.87 -0.54
C VAL A 33 0.76 -11.15 -2.03
N ARG A 34 0.32 -10.14 -2.79
CA ARG A 34 0.13 -10.23 -4.24
C ARG A 34 1.39 -9.88 -5.04
N GLY A 35 2.53 -9.68 -4.37
CA GLY A 35 3.82 -9.42 -5.02
C GLY A 35 4.03 -7.99 -5.50
N ALA A 36 3.21 -7.03 -5.05
CA ALA A 36 3.44 -5.61 -5.34
C ALA A 36 4.63 -5.08 -4.52
N ARG A 37 5.52 -4.32 -5.14
CA ARG A 37 6.73 -3.77 -4.50
C ARG A 37 7.13 -2.42 -5.10
N ILE A 38 8.06 -1.73 -4.43
CA ILE A 38 8.73 -0.54 -4.96
C ILE A 38 9.39 -0.89 -6.31
N GLY A 39 9.23 0.01 -7.29
CA GLY A 39 9.69 -0.14 -8.67
C GLY A 39 8.67 -0.76 -9.64
N ASP A 40 7.58 -1.36 -9.15
CA ASP A 40 6.51 -1.86 -10.00
C ASP A 40 5.80 -0.71 -10.72
N THR A 41 5.31 -0.95 -11.94
CA THR A 41 4.56 0.05 -12.69
C THR A 41 3.14 0.20 -12.15
N GLU A 42 2.52 1.36 -12.36
CA GLU A 42 1.09 1.55 -12.03
C GLU A 42 0.19 0.48 -12.69
N SER A 43 0.49 0.13 -13.94
CA SER A 43 -0.26 -0.90 -14.68
C SER A 43 -0.15 -2.27 -14.01
N LYS A 44 1.05 -2.63 -13.51
CA LYS A 44 1.25 -3.85 -12.73
C LYS A 44 0.43 -3.82 -11.44
N ILE A 45 0.44 -2.70 -10.71
CA ILE A 45 -0.38 -2.55 -9.50
C ILE A 45 -1.87 -2.74 -9.81
N LYS A 46 -2.38 -2.06 -10.84
CA LYS A 46 -3.79 -2.19 -11.27
C LYS A 46 -4.13 -3.64 -11.66
N SER A 47 -3.20 -4.36 -12.28
CA SER A 47 -3.35 -5.77 -12.65
C SER A 47 -3.37 -6.72 -11.45
N LEU A 48 -2.58 -6.44 -10.40
CA LEU A 48 -2.58 -7.21 -9.15
C LEU A 48 -3.87 -7.02 -8.32
N TYR A 49 -4.58 -5.92 -8.54
CA TYR A 49 -5.76 -5.50 -7.76
C TYR A 49 -6.94 -5.09 -8.67
N PRO A 50 -7.45 -6.01 -9.51
CA PRO A 50 -8.43 -5.69 -10.53
C PRO A 50 -9.73 -5.15 -9.91
N GLY A 51 -10.11 -3.94 -10.30
CA GLY A 51 -11.32 -3.25 -9.83
C GLY A 51 -11.29 -2.84 -8.35
N GLN A 52 -10.11 -2.79 -7.72
CA GLN A 52 -9.96 -2.43 -6.30
C GLN A 52 -9.02 -1.23 -6.06
N ILE A 53 -8.53 -0.59 -7.13
CA ILE A 53 -7.65 0.58 -7.06
C ILE A 53 -8.43 1.84 -7.41
N ARG A 54 -8.39 2.81 -6.51
CA ARG A 54 -8.75 4.21 -6.79
C ARG A 54 -7.47 5.01 -6.98
N VAL A 55 -7.39 5.80 -8.05
CA VAL A 55 -6.23 6.66 -8.36
C VAL A 55 -6.56 8.09 -7.96
N THR A 56 -5.68 8.74 -7.20
CA THR A 56 -5.76 10.18 -6.91
C THR A 56 -4.41 10.84 -7.18
N ARG A 57 -4.41 12.14 -7.45
CA ARG A 57 -3.17 12.90 -7.71
C ARG A 57 -2.34 13.02 -6.44
N HIS A 58 -1.01 12.89 -6.57
CA HIS A 58 -0.09 13.13 -5.46
C HIS A 58 -0.02 14.63 -5.12
N HIS A 59 -0.06 14.97 -3.83
CA HIS A 59 -0.11 16.36 -3.39
C HIS A 59 1.19 17.13 -3.65
N TYR A 60 2.33 16.44 -3.59
CA TYR A 60 3.67 17.06 -3.72
C TYR A 60 4.46 16.68 -4.98
N GLN A 61 4.00 15.69 -5.76
CA GLN A 61 4.71 15.19 -6.93
C GLN A 61 3.84 15.53 -8.13
N SER A 62 4.34 16.40 -9.00
CA SER A 62 3.55 17.00 -10.10
C SER A 62 2.85 15.96 -10.97
N ASN A 63 3.57 14.86 -11.25
CA ASN A 63 3.11 13.73 -12.07
C ASN A 63 2.75 12.48 -11.25
N GLY A 64 2.91 12.54 -9.93
CA GLY A 64 2.73 11.38 -9.07
C GLY A 64 1.26 11.05 -8.80
N HIS A 65 1.01 9.81 -8.42
CA HIS A 65 -0.30 9.34 -8.01
C HIS A 65 -0.27 8.52 -6.72
N TYR A 66 -1.36 8.59 -5.97
CA TYR A 66 -1.72 7.58 -4.98
C TYR A 66 -2.61 6.52 -5.64
N LEU A 67 -2.21 5.25 -5.53
CA LEU A 67 -3.03 4.11 -5.92
C LEU A 67 -3.54 3.47 -4.63
N ILE A 68 -4.82 3.68 -4.34
CA ILE A 68 -5.46 3.30 -3.08
C ILE A 68 -6.21 1.99 -3.29
N PHE A 69 -5.73 0.93 -2.66
CA PHE A 69 -6.38 -0.38 -2.61
C PHE A 69 -7.42 -0.44 -1.49
N THR A 70 -8.64 -0.88 -1.83
CA THR A 70 -9.71 -1.19 -0.89
C THR A 70 -10.05 -2.69 -0.93
N PRO A 71 -9.96 -3.42 0.20
CA PRO A 71 -10.42 -4.80 0.29
C PRO A 71 -11.92 -4.94 -0.05
N LYS A 72 -12.30 -6.04 -0.70
CA LYS A 72 -13.72 -6.39 -0.94
C LYS A 72 -14.38 -7.04 0.27
N ASP A 73 -13.58 -7.66 1.13
CA ASP A 73 -14.06 -8.30 2.35
C ASP A 73 -14.53 -7.23 3.34
N ARG A 74 -15.78 -7.35 3.82
CA ARG A 74 -16.36 -6.40 4.77
C ARG A 74 -15.62 -6.39 6.10
N SER A 75 -15.04 -7.51 6.52
CA SER A 75 -14.24 -7.57 7.76
C SER A 75 -12.96 -6.74 7.68
N GLU A 76 -12.52 -6.42 6.46
CA GLU A 76 -11.31 -5.64 6.17
C GLU A 76 -11.63 -4.23 5.64
N ALA A 77 -12.89 -3.81 5.66
CA ALA A 77 -13.34 -2.55 5.06
C ALA A 77 -12.62 -1.31 5.62
N ASN A 78 -12.02 -1.42 6.81
CA ASN A 78 -11.26 -0.35 7.45
C ASN A 78 -9.76 -0.35 7.11
N TYR A 79 -9.27 -1.23 6.24
CA TYR A 79 -7.86 -1.29 5.86
C TYR A 79 -7.61 -0.74 4.45
N ARG A 80 -6.44 -0.12 4.24
CA ARG A 80 -5.97 0.29 2.92
C ARG A 80 -4.53 -0.16 2.69
N ILE A 81 -4.17 -0.29 1.41
CA ILE A 81 -2.79 -0.17 0.96
C ILE A 81 -2.75 1.05 0.04
N ILE A 82 -1.83 1.97 0.29
CA ILE A 82 -1.62 3.17 -0.53
C ILE A 82 -0.24 3.06 -1.15
N PHE A 83 -0.19 2.98 -2.48
CA PHE A 83 1.06 3.06 -3.23
C PHE A 83 1.26 4.51 -3.70
N GLU A 84 2.43 5.05 -3.43
CA GLU A 84 2.90 6.34 -3.93
C GLU A 84 3.74 6.09 -5.19
N THR A 85 3.53 6.91 -6.21
CA THR A 85 4.18 6.73 -7.52
C THR A 85 4.68 8.05 -8.06
N ASP A 86 5.71 7.99 -8.90
CA ASP A 86 6.23 9.14 -9.67
C ASP A 86 5.44 9.41 -10.96
N GLY A 87 4.30 8.72 -11.16
CA GLY A 87 3.51 8.71 -12.38
C GLY A 87 3.80 7.53 -13.31
N ASN A 88 4.82 6.73 -13.01
CA ASN A 88 5.14 5.52 -13.76
C ASN A 88 5.35 4.33 -12.82
N ARG A 89 6.16 4.51 -11.77
CA ARG A 89 6.59 3.45 -10.86
C ARG A 89 6.27 3.79 -9.41
N VAL A 90 6.05 2.74 -8.62
CA VAL A 90 5.92 2.82 -7.17
C VAL A 90 7.25 3.27 -6.57
N THR A 91 7.21 4.37 -5.83
CA THR A 91 8.36 4.93 -5.10
C THR A 91 8.28 4.58 -3.62
N ASN A 92 7.06 4.44 -3.08
CA ASN A 92 6.80 4.03 -1.70
C ASN A 92 5.43 3.35 -1.58
N PHE A 93 5.16 2.63 -0.49
CA PHE A 93 3.81 2.22 -0.14
C PHE A 93 3.64 2.01 1.36
N ARG A 94 2.40 2.19 1.82
CA ARG A 94 2.00 1.96 3.22
C ARG A 94 0.73 1.14 3.28
N ALA A 95 0.60 0.34 4.33
CA ALA A 95 -0.59 -0.46 4.62
C ALA A 95 -1.01 -0.19 6.07
N GLY A 96 -2.31 -0.07 6.32
CA GLY A 96 -2.79 0.27 7.66
C GLY A 96 -4.31 0.40 7.73
N LYS A 97 -4.79 0.76 8.92
CA LYS A 97 -6.21 1.02 9.20
C LYS A 97 -6.54 2.49 8.92
N LEU A 98 -7.81 2.76 8.65
CA LEU A 98 -8.37 4.10 8.63
C LEU A 98 -8.66 4.61 10.05
N PRO A 99 -8.46 5.93 10.30
CA PRO A 99 -8.00 6.94 9.34
C PRO A 99 -6.46 7.01 9.18
N GLU A 100 -5.70 6.30 10.01
CA GLU A 100 -4.26 6.52 10.20
C GLU A 100 -3.44 6.33 8.92
N VAL A 101 -3.82 5.36 8.07
CA VAL A 101 -3.13 5.08 6.80
C VAL A 101 -3.27 6.21 5.77
N GLU A 102 -4.30 7.05 5.88
CA GLU A 102 -4.54 8.16 4.95
C GLU A 102 -3.75 9.42 5.32
N TRP A 103 -3.19 9.52 6.53
CA TRP A 103 -2.38 10.66 6.93
C TRP A 103 -1.09 10.72 6.11
N VAL A 104 -0.94 11.81 5.37
CA VAL A 104 0.16 12.02 4.43
C VAL A 104 1.48 12.26 5.16
N GLU A 105 1.43 12.85 6.36
CA GLU A 105 2.62 13.23 7.14
C GLU A 105 2.99 12.23 8.24
N GLY A 106 2.32 11.08 8.30
CA GLY A 106 2.46 10.15 9.42
C GLY A 106 1.85 10.68 10.73
N CYS A 107 2.09 9.98 11.83
CA CYS A 107 1.73 10.46 13.17
C CYS A 107 2.88 11.31 13.71
N SER A 108 2.59 12.53 14.17
CA SER A 108 3.49 13.35 15.00
C SER A 108 3.46 12.94 16.46
#